data_AF-A0A6G1Q0R3-F1
#
_entry.id   AF-A0A6G1Q0R3-F1
#
_cell.length_a   1.000
_cell.length_b   1.000
_cell.length_c   1.000
_cell.angle_alpha   90.00
_cell.angle_beta   90.00
_cell.angle_gamma   90.00
#
_symmetry.space_group_name_H-M   'P 1'
#
loop_
_entity.id
_entity.type
_entity.pdbx_description
1 polymer ?
#
loop_
_entity_poly.entity_id
_entity_poly.type
_entity_poly.pdbx_seq_one_letter_code
_entity_poly.pdbx_strand_id
1 'polypeptide(L)'
;MGIWQPVTNLKDYVSQNPPGVTFFLCLLTLSISFICLSSYGYTYILPNPDTTKDWNHLLSSLSQLQLCVKINESSSKLVSTVPSHLMEQDNERETYFTKTSVTHLRLKVSLALTSNSATPPLKDFGLHSTLSATQLHIGGNEIVNMSLEFLNGNSSHTCLTISAPTHLLPMNLLPPECPASKKNITFAHVEVINQLPTASQTCYSLHSINDPTLIVMLTKEEQVVAVWHLLEVSMCLLGVCFILCLPHMLIRRYYYNGLDLQNVTDRYILLYHY
;
A
#
# COMPACT_ATOMS: atom_id res chain seq x y z
N MET A 1 2.77 -46.75 -32.28
CA MET A 1 3.05 -45.48 -31.57
C MET A 1 1.73 -44.94 -31.05
N GLY A 2 1.49 -45.04 -29.74
CA GLY A 2 0.26 -44.55 -29.13
C GLY A 2 0.25 -43.02 -29.08
N ILE A 3 -0.79 -42.41 -29.66
CA ILE A 3 -1.01 -40.96 -29.65
C ILE A 3 -1.29 -40.55 -28.21
N TRP A 4 -0.41 -39.75 -27.63
CA TRP A 4 -0.60 -39.16 -26.30
C TRP A 4 -1.84 -38.26 -26.34
N GLN A 5 -2.92 -38.67 -25.69
CA GLN A 5 -4.10 -37.83 -25.45
C GLN A 5 -4.13 -37.40 -23.99
N PRO A 6 -3.37 -36.36 -23.59
CA PRO A 6 -3.26 -35.96 -22.19
C PRO A 6 -4.59 -35.51 -21.60
N VAL A 7 -5.47 -34.91 -22.40
CA VAL A 7 -6.75 -34.34 -21.94
C VAL A 7 -7.77 -35.43 -21.56
N THR A 8 -7.87 -36.50 -22.35
CA THR A 8 -8.80 -37.60 -22.06
C THR A 8 -8.35 -38.43 -20.86
N ASN A 9 -7.04 -38.70 -20.75
CA ASN A 9 -6.46 -39.37 -19.58
C ASN A 9 -6.60 -38.53 -18.29
N LEU A 10 -6.45 -37.20 -18.38
CA LEU A 10 -6.66 -36.31 -17.24
C LEU A 10 -8.13 -36.33 -16.80
N LYS A 11 -9.07 -36.25 -17.74
CA LYS A 11 -10.52 -36.24 -17.47
C LYS A 11 -11.01 -37.51 -16.77
N ASP A 12 -10.58 -38.69 -17.23
CA ASP A 12 -10.93 -39.95 -16.57
C ASP A 12 -10.31 -40.05 -15.17
N TYR A 13 -9.10 -39.53 -14.99
CA TYR A 13 -8.42 -39.47 -13.71
C TYR A 13 -9.07 -38.50 -12.71
N VAL A 14 -9.49 -37.31 -13.17
CA VAL A 14 -10.28 -36.33 -12.40
C VAL A 14 -11.58 -36.97 -11.88
N SER A 15 -12.21 -37.80 -12.71
CA SER A 15 -13.50 -38.44 -12.37
C SER A 15 -13.36 -39.54 -11.32
N GLN A 16 -12.18 -40.17 -11.21
CA GLN A 16 -11.91 -41.26 -10.27
C GLN A 16 -11.33 -40.79 -8.93
N ASN A 17 -10.61 -39.66 -8.89
CA ASN A 17 -9.96 -39.13 -7.68
C ASN A 17 -10.17 -37.62 -7.47
N PRO A 18 -11.42 -37.15 -7.29
CA PRO A 18 -11.77 -35.73 -7.27
C PRO A 18 -10.95 -34.85 -6.30
N PRO A 19 -10.82 -35.17 -4.98
CA PRO A 19 -10.13 -34.28 -4.04
C PRO A 19 -8.62 -34.18 -4.29
N GLY A 20 -7.97 -35.29 -4.70
CA GLY A 20 -6.53 -35.30 -4.96
C GLY A 20 -6.16 -34.50 -6.21
N VAL A 21 -7.00 -34.56 -7.24
CA VAL A 21 -6.79 -33.80 -8.48
C VAL A 21 -6.99 -32.30 -8.27
N THR A 22 -8.02 -31.90 -7.54
CA THR A 22 -8.23 -30.48 -7.21
C THR A 22 -7.06 -29.93 -6.39
N PHE A 23 -6.60 -30.67 -5.38
CA PHE A 23 -5.44 -30.29 -4.58
C PHE A 23 -4.18 -30.11 -5.45
N PHE A 24 -3.88 -31.06 -6.33
CA PHE A 24 -2.76 -30.97 -7.25
C PHE A 24 -2.85 -29.74 -8.18
N LEU A 25 -4.03 -29.50 -8.77
CA LEU A 25 -4.22 -28.34 -9.65
C LEU A 25 -4.06 -27.03 -8.88
N CYS A 26 -4.55 -26.93 -7.65
CA CYS A 26 -4.35 -25.75 -6.80
C CYS A 26 -2.87 -25.51 -6.50
N LEU A 27 -2.11 -26.54 -6.13
CA LEU A 27 -0.67 -26.41 -5.89
C LEU A 27 0.08 -25.99 -7.16
N LEU A 28 -0.28 -26.57 -8.31
CA LEU A 28 0.31 -26.22 -9.60
C LEU A 28 0.02 -24.76 -9.98
N THR A 29 -1.24 -24.31 -9.84
CA THR A 29 -1.61 -22.93 -10.13
C THR A 29 -0.91 -21.96 -9.18
N LEU A 30 -0.81 -22.29 -7.90
CA LEU A 30 -0.13 -21.47 -6.90
C LEU A 30 1.37 -21.34 -7.22
N SER A 31 2.02 -22.45 -7.59
CA SER A 31 3.41 -22.47 -8.02
C SER A 31 3.65 -21.57 -9.25
N ILE A 32 2.78 -21.68 -10.27
CA ILE A 32 2.85 -20.83 -11.47
C ILE A 32 2.68 -19.36 -11.10
N SER A 33 1.72 -19.03 -10.24
CA SER A 33 1.52 -17.66 -9.75
C SER A 33 2.77 -17.11 -9.05
N PHE A 34 3.44 -17.91 -8.21
CA PHE A 34 4.68 -17.48 -7.56
C PHE A 34 5.84 -17.29 -8.55
N ILE A 35 5.94 -18.10 -9.60
CA ILE A 35 6.94 -17.89 -10.67
C ILE A 35 6.65 -16.58 -11.42
N CYS A 36 5.39 -16.35 -11.80
CA CYS A 36 5.00 -15.11 -12.46
C CYS A 36 5.27 -13.87 -11.58
N LEU A 37 4.93 -13.95 -10.30
CA LEU A 37 5.16 -12.87 -9.35
C LEU A 37 6.65 -12.62 -9.10
N SER A 38 7.45 -13.68 -9.05
CA SER A 38 8.91 -13.61 -8.97
C SER A 38 9.51 -12.93 -10.22
N SER A 39 9.08 -13.34 -11.42
CA SER A 39 9.52 -12.72 -12.67
C SER A 39 9.14 -11.24 -12.75
N TYR A 40 7.94 -10.89 -12.28
CA TYR A 40 7.50 -9.51 -12.21
C TYR A 40 8.36 -8.71 -11.22
N GLY A 41 8.54 -9.24 -10.01
CA GLY A 41 9.35 -8.64 -8.95
C GLY A 41 10.84 -8.54 -9.28
N TYR A 42 11.34 -9.32 -10.23
CA TYR A 42 12.71 -9.15 -10.74
C TYR A 42 12.83 -7.95 -11.70
N THR A 43 11.76 -7.65 -12.44
CA THR A 43 11.77 -6.63 -13.51
C THR A 43 11.34 -5.25 -13.00
N TYR A 44 10.37 -5.22 -12.07
CA TYR A 44 9.77 -4.00 -11.55
C TYR A 44 10.06 -3.85 -10.07
N ILE A 45 10.56 -2.67 -9.68
CA ILE A 45 10.73 -2.30 -8.29
C ILE A 45 9.35 -2.14 -7.65
N LEU A 46 9.12 -2.87 -6.57
CA LEU A 46 7.84 -2.91 -5.86
C LEU A 46 7.84 -1.91 -4.69
N PRO A 47 6.67 -1.36 -4.31
CA PRO A 47 6.50 -0.59 -3.08
C PRO A 47 6.82 -1.43 -1.85
N ASN A 48 7.47 -0.83 -0.85
CA ASN A 48 7.81 -1.50 0.40
C ASN A 48 6.56 -1.63 1.30
N PRO A 49 6.04 -2.86 1.53
CA PRO A 49 4.83 -3.07 2.32
C PRO A 49 5.01 -2.79 3.82
N ASP A 50 6.26 -2.74 4.31
CA ASP A 50 6.57 -2.47 5.71
C ASP A 50 6.57 -0.96 6.03
N THR A 51 6.37 -0.12 4.99
CA THR A 51 6.29 1.33 5.15
C THR A 51 4.95 1.71 5.76
N THR A 52 4.92 1.81 7.09
CA THR A 52 3.74 2.23 7.87
C THR A 52 3.62 3.75 8.00
N LYS A 53 4.67 4.50 7.62
CA LYS A 53 4.75 5.96 7.74
C LYS A 53 5.23 6.56 6.42
N ASP A 54 4.29 6.90 5.54
CA ASP A 54 4.55 7.69 4.34
C ASP A 54 3.61 8.89 4.24
N TRP A 55 3.94 9.82 3.34
CA TRP A 55 3.11 11.01 3.12
C TRP A 55 1.78 10.68 2.45
N ASN A 56 1.73 9.65 1.60
CA ASN A 56 0.48 9.27 0.93
C ASN A 56 -0.57 8.78 1.95
N HIS A 57 -0.16 7.99 2.93
CA HIS A 57 -1.02 7.51 4.02
C HIS A 57 -1.46 8.65 4.95
N LEU A 58 -0.54 9.57 5.27
CA LEU A 58 -0.86 10.77 6.06
C LEU A 58 -1.90 11.64 5.34
N LEU A 59 -1.65 11.95 4.06
CA LEU A 59 -2.55 12.78 3.24
C LEU A 59 -3.90 12.08 2.99
N SER A 60 -3.89 10.76 2.83
CA SER A 60 -5.10 9.94 2.73
C SER A 60 -5.91 9.96 4.02
N SER A 61 -5.28 9.77 5.17
CA SER A 61 -5.95 9.87 6.49
C SER A 61 -6.53 11.26 6.70
N LEU A 62 -5.79 12.31 6.31
CA LEU A 62 -6.28 13.68 6.35
C LEU A 62 -7.49 13.91 5.43
N SER A 63 -7.54 13.26 4.27
CA SER A 63 -8.66 13.34 3.33
C SER A 63 -9.97 12.73 3.85
N GLN A 64 -9.87 11.79 4.78
CA GLN A 64 -11.02 11.16 5.42
C GLN A 64 -11.66 12.06 6.50
N LEU A 65 -10.96 13.11 6.93
CA LEU A 65 -11.45 14.03 7.96
C LEU A 65 -12.33 15.11 7.34
N GLN A 66 -13.44 15.42 8.02
CA GLN A 66 -14.25 16.59 7.73
C GLN A 66 -13.86 17.73 8.67
N LEU A 67 -13.36 18.82 8.08
CA LEU A 67 -12.85 19.98 8.81
C LEU A 67 -13.92 21.08 8.83
N CYS A 68 -14.46 21.39 10.00
CA CYS A 68 -15.51 22.38 10.14
C CYS A 68 -15.04 23.61 10.89
N VAL A 69 -15.50 24.79 10.47
CA VAL A 69 -15.15 26.07 11.12
C VAL A 69 -15.64 26.05 12.56
N LYS A 70 -14.75 26.43 13.49
CA LYS A 70 -15.08 26.55 14.91
C LYS A 70 -15.97 27.77 15.12
N ILE A 71 -17.21 27.55 15.56
CA ILE A 71 -18.14 28.63 15.93
C ILE A 71 -17.92 28.93 17.42
N ASN A 72 -17.00 29.85 17.74
CA ASN A 72 -17.00 30.46 19.07
C ASN A 72 -18.05 31.58 19.07
N GLU A 73 -18.92 31.62 20.09
CA GLU A 73 -19.93 32.68 20.30
C GLU A 73 -19.34 34.09 20.51
N SER A 74 -18.03 34.25 20.38
CA SER A 74 -17.38 35.55 20.37
C SER A 74 -16.30 35.61 19.28
N SER A 75 -16.66 36.28 18.18
CA SER A 75 -15.78 36.92 17.20
C SER A 75 -14.86 36.03 16.36
N SER A 76 -15.12 36.07 15.05
CA SER A 76 -14.18 35.84 13.96
C SER A 76 -12.79 36.43 14.28
N LYS A 77 -11.85 35.59 14.73
CA LYS A 77 -10.42 35.91 14.68
C LYS A 77 -9.85 35.27 13.42
N LEU A 78 -9.97 35.98 12.31
CA LEU A 78 -9.04 35.88 11.19
C LEU A 78 -7.68 36.36 11.72
N VAL A 79 -6.81 35.43 12.10
CA VAL A 79 -5.44 35.77 12.51
C VAL A 79 -4.62 35.97 11.25
N SER A 80 -4.10 37.18 11.07
CA SER A 80 -3.11 37.52 10.06
C SER A 80 -1.74 37.66 10.73
N THR A 81 -0.72 37.14 10.05
CA THR A 81 0.74 37.29 10.25
C THR A 81 1.45 36.16 11.02
N VAL A 82 2.32 35.43 10.31
CA VAL A 82 3.48 34.72 10.87
C VAL A 82 4.72 35.48 10.39
N PRO A 83 5.53 36.09 11.28
CA PRO A 83 6.86 36.57 10.92
C PRO A 83 7.85 35.41 11.02
N SER A 84 8.48 35.08 9.90
CA SER A 84 9.69 34.27 9.86
C SER A 84 10.88 35.14 10.30
N HIS A 85 11.48 34.88 11.46
CA HIS A 85 12.91 35.10 11.73
C HIS A 85 13.26 34.63 13.14
N LEU A 86 14.20 33.68 13.26
CA LEU A 86 15.46 33.82 14.00
C LEU A 86 16.13 32.43 14.15
N MET A 87 17.18 32.23 13.36
CA MET A 87 18.28 31.36 13.77
C MET A 87 19.01 32.00 14.96
N GLU A 88 19.59 31.13 15.79
CA GLU A 88 20.92 31.24 16.41
C GLU A 88 21.01 31.23 17.96
N GLN A 89 21.84 30.27 18.40
CA GLN A 89 22.69 30.23 19.60
C GLN A 89 22.19 29.59 20.92
N ASP A 90 22.38 28.27 20.96
CA ASP A 90 23.22 27.50 21.92
C ASP A 90 23.39 27.98 23.38
N ASN A 91 23.06 27.09 24.32
CA ASN A 91 23.97 26.77 25.43
C ASN A 91 23.66 25.43 26.09
N GLU A 92 24.70 24.64 26.29
CA GLU A 92 24.74 23.32 26.91
C GLU A 92 24.32 23.33 28.39
N ARG A 93 23.46 22.38 28.77
CA ARG A 93 23.59 21.70 30.06
C ARG A 93 22.89 20.35 30.03
N GLU A 94 23.69 19.30 30.16
CA GLU A 94 23.25 17.92 30.29
C GLU A 94 22.22 17.78 31.41
N THR A 95 21.03 17.32 31.06
CA THR A 95 20.14 16.63 31.99
C THR A 95 19.31 15.64 31.19
N TYR A 96 19.43 14.36 31.51
CA TYR A 96 18.72 13.24 30.89
C TYR A 96 17.21 13.37 31.09
N PHE A 97 16.55 14.12 30.22
CA PHE A 97 15.15 13.99 29.89
C PHE A 97 15.05 14.03 28.37
N THR A 98 14.48 12.99 27.77
CA THR A 98 14.20 12.88 26.33
C THR A 98 13.31 14.05 25.90
N LYS A 99 13.94 15.16 25.51
CA LYS A 99 13.28 16.30 24.90
C LYS A 99 12.97 15.87 23.47
N THR A 100 11.74 15.42 23.23
CA THR A 100 11.26 15.11 21.88
C THR A 100 11.44 16.37 21.03
N SER A 101 12.35 16.33 20.06
CA SER A 101 12.52 17.42 19.10
C SER A 101 11.22 17.59 18.32
N VAL A 102 10.69 18.81 18.31
CA VAL A 102 9.54 19.16 17.47
C VAL A 102 10.08 19.58 16.11
N THR A 103 9.59 18.97 15.04
CA THR A 103 9.96 19.34 13.67
C THR A 103 8.82 20.11 13.01
N HIS A 104 9.18 21.19 12.32
CA HIS A 104 8.25 22.06 11.60
C HIS A 104 8.57 21.98 10.10
N LEU A 105 7.64 21.43 9.30
CA LEU A 105 7.81 21.24 7.86
C LEU A 105 6.78 22.06 7.09
N ARG A 106 7.17 22.66 5.95
CA ARG A 106 6.27 23.35 5.02
C ARG A 106 6.43 22.79 3.62
N LEU A 107 5.48 21.97 3.21
CA LEU A 107 5.61 21.06 2.08
C LEU A 107 4.51 21.31 1.04
N LYS A 108 4.87 21.17 -0.23
CA LYS A 108 3.95 21.21 -1.36
C LYS A 108 3.30 19.83 -1.52
N VAL A 109 1.97 19.79 -1.40
CA VAL A 109 1.21 18.54 -1.41
C VAL A 109 0.01 18.60 -2.36
N SER A 110 -0.42 17.43 -2.81
CA SER A 110 -1.56 17.26 -3.73
C SER A 110 -2.86 17.03 -2.94
N LEU A 111 -3.44 18.12 -2.44
CA LEU A 111 -4.73 18.15 -1.74
C LEU A 111 -5.70 19.10 -2.44
N ALA A 112 -6.87 18.60 -2.81
CA ALA A 112 -7.99 19.39 -3.30
C ALA A 112 -9.03 19.63 -2.20
N LEU A 113 -9.69 20.78 -2.24
CA LEU A 113 -10.69 21.20 -1.25
C LEU A 113 -12.08 21.18 -1.87
N THR A 114 -13.05 20.63 -1.15
CA THR A 114 -14.48 20.71 -1.48
C THR A 114 -15.24 21.27 -0.28
N SER A 115 -16.11 22.25 -0.52
CA SER A 115 -16.96 22.86 0.52
C SER A 115 -18.39 22.33 0.42
N ASN A 116 -19.06 22.18 1.56
CA ASN A 116 -20.49 21.88 1.60
C ASN A 116 -21.37 23.11 1.29
N SER A 117 -20.83 24.33 1.40
CA SER A 117 -21.54 25.55 1.05
C SER A 117 -21.32 25.92 -0.42
N ALA A 118 -22.37 26.39 -1.10
CA ALA A 118 -22.32 26.85 -2.50
C ALA A 118 -21.47 28.13 -2.72
N THR A 119 -20.75 28.60 -1.70
CA THR A 119 -19.82 29.72 -1.80
C THR A 119 -18.50 29.24 -2.42
N PRO A 120 -18.02 29.88 -3.49
CA PRO A 120 -16.73 29.57 -4.07
C PRO A 120 -15.63 29.73 -3.00
N PRO A 121 -14.63 28.83 -2.93
CA PRO A 121 -13.52 28.99 -2.02
C PRO A 121 -12.82 30.34 -2.29
N LEU A 122 -12.61 31.12 -1.24
CA LEU A 122 -11.99 32.44 -1.35
C LEU A 122 -10.61 32.30 -2.02
N LYS A 123 -10.25 33.29 -2.84
CA LYS A 123 -8.92 33.39 -3.45
C LYS A 123 -7.88 33.56 -2.34
N ASP A 124 -6.92 32.63 -2.26
CA ASP A 124 -5.84 32.61 -1.26
C ASP A 124 -6.36 32.46 0.20
N PHE A 125 -6.93 31.29 0.48
CA PHE A 125 -7.50 30.90 1.78
C PHE A 125 -6.69 29.75 2.42
N GLY A 126 -6.65 29.73 3.75
CA GLY A 126 -6.00 28.69 4.52
C GLY A 126 -6.87 28.14 5.65
N LEU A 127 -6.57 26.91 6.05
CA LEU A 127 -7.18 26.22 7.18
C LEU A 127 -6.10 26.00 8.23
N HIS A 128 -6.42 26.27 9.49
CA HIS A 128 -5.55 25.94 10.62
C HIS A 128 -6.28 24.99 11.55
N SER A 129 -5.65 23.87 11.89
CA SER A 129 -6.21 22.86 12.78
C SER A 129 -5.17 22.28 13.71
N THR A 130 -5.64 21.77 14.83
CA THR A 130 -4.85 21.03 15.80
C THR A 130 -5.47 19.65 15.91
N LEU A 131 -4.72 18.64 15.50
CA LEU A 131 -5.17 17.25 15.41
C LEU A 131 -4.40 16.37 16.40
N SER A 132 -4.99 15.25 16.80
CA SER A 132 -4.24 14.19 17.46
C SER A 132 -3.54 13.30 16.43
N ALA A 133 -2.37 12.75 16.77
CA ALA A 133 -1.67 11.80 15.91
C ALA A 133 -2.51 10.54 15.62
N THR A 134 -3.40 10.16 16.54
CA THR A 134 -4.38 9.07 16.34
C THR A 134 -5.39 9.37 15.24
N GLN A 135 -5.86 10.62 15.11
CA GLN A 135 -6.80 11.00 14.04
C GLN A 135 -6.17 10.96 12.65
N LEU A 136 -4.85 11.07 12.57
CA LEU A 136 -4.09 11.01 11.33
C LEU A 136 -3.53 9.60 11.04
N HIS A 137 -3.79 8.63 11.91
CA HIS A 137 -3.22 7.27 11.82
C HIS A 137 -1.68 7.24 11.73
N ILE A 138 -1.00 8.20 12.36
CA ILE A 138 0.48 8.30 12.35
C ILE A 138 1.12 7.59 13.57
N GLY A 139 0.27 7.09 14.48
CA GLY A 139 0.69 6.48 15.75
C GLY A 139 1.06 7.53 16.80
N GLY A 140 1.08 7.13 18.07
CA GLY A 140 1.27 8.05 19.18
C GLY A 140 -0.03 8.74 19.64
N ASN A 141 0.06 9.50 20.73
CA ASN A 141 -1.04 10.25 21.34
C ASN A 141 -0.77 11.76 21.39
N GLU A 142 0.30 12.20 20.74
CA GLU A 142 0.74 13.58 20.73
C GLU A 142 -0.13 14.45 19.80
N ILE A 143 -0.03 15.75 20.01
CA ILE A 143 -0.77 16.76 19.26
C ILE A 143 0.05 17.20 18.05
N VAL A 144 -0.61 17.32 16.90
CA VAL A 144 -0.08 17.74 15.62
C VAL A 144 -0.75 19.04 15.22
N ASN A 145 0.03 20.11 15.06
CA ASN A 145 -0.47 21.37 14.53
C ASN A 145 -0.31 21.37 13.01
N MET A 146 -1.38 21.71 12.30
CA MET A 146 -1.37 21.77 10.84
C MET A 146 -1.98 23.05 10.31
N SER A 147 -1.40 23.58 9.24
CA SER A 147 -2.04 24.59 8.40
C SER A 147 -1.99 24.18 6.94
N LEU A 148 -3.10 24.40 6.24
CA LEU A 148 -3.23 24.19 4.81
C LEU A 148 -3.41 25.54 4.15
N GLU A 149 -2.68 25.82 3.08
CA GLU A 149 -2.80 27.03 2.28
C GLU A 149 -3.16 26.63 0.85
N PHE A 150 -4.30 27.10 0.36
CA PHE A 150 -4.75 26.85 -1.01
C PHE A 150 -4.45 28.09 -1.86
N LEU A 151 -3.36 28.01 -2.63
CA LEU A 151 -2.89 29.12 -3.45
C LEU A 151 -3.48 29.01 -4.86
N ASN A 152 -4.31 29.99 -5.24
CA ASN A 152 -4.90 30.04 -6.57
C ASN A 152 -4.06 30.97 -7.47
N GLY A 153 -3.15 30.37 -8.24
CA GLY A 153 -2.22 31.05 -9.14
C GLY A 153 -2.02 30.26 -10.44
N ASN A 154 -0.94 30.55 -11.18
CA ASN A 154 -0.64 29.90 -12.47
C ASN A 154 -0.40 28.39 -12.36
N SER A 155 -0.09 27.90 -11.15
CA SER A 155 -0.20 26.50 -10.75
C SER A 155 -0.95 26.45 -9.41
N SER A 156 -2.15 25.86 -9.39
CA SER A 156 -2.88 25.61 -8.15
C SER A 156 -2.12 24.55 -7.35
N HIS A 157 -1.54 24.94 -6.22
CA HIS A 157 -0.85 24.02 -5.32
C HIS A 157 -1.25 24.31 -3.89
N THR A 158 -1.24 23.25 -3.09
CA THR A 158 -1.59 23.30 -1.67
C THR A 158 -0.31 23.20 -0.86
N CYS A 159 -0.12 24.12 0.07
CA CYS A 159 0.98 24.08 1.00
C CYS A 159 0.50 23.57 2.36
N LEU A 160 1.07 22.46 2.80
CA LEU A 160 0.85 21.90 4.12
C LEU A 160 2.01 22.31 5.02
N THR A 161 1.68 23.04 6.09
CA THR A 161 2.59 23.23 7.22
C THR A 161 2.19 22.25 8.30
N ILE A 162 3.14 21.46 8.81
CA ILE A 162 2.89 20.51 9.88
C ILE A 162 3.98 20.63 10.94
N SER A 163 3.56 20.65 12.21
CA SER A 163 4.43 20.70 13.37
C SER A 163 4.08 19.55 14.31
N ALA A 164 5.03 18.62 14.47
CA ALA A 164 4.86 17.42 15.28
C ALA A 164 6.23 16.90 15.78
N PRO A 165 6.26 16.03 16.79
CA PRO A 165 7.47 15.31 17.17
C PRO A 165 8.11 14.58 15.97
N THR A 166 9.44 14.66 15.85
CA THR A 166 10.18 14.13 14.69
C THR A 166 9.92 12.64 14.44
N HIS A 167 9.74 11.83 15.50
CA HIS A 167 9.53 10.38 15.41
C HIS A 167 8.17 9.97 14.83
N LEU A 168 7.22 10.90 14.77
CA LEU A 168 5.90 10.66 14.18
C LEU A 168 5.90 10.92 12.68
N LEU A 169 6.68 11.89 12.20
CA LEU A 169 6.59 12.33 10.82
C LEU A 169 7.31 11.39 9.84
N PRO A 170 6.76 11.22 8.61
CA PRO A 170 7.41 10.46 7.56
C PRO A 170 8.62 11.23 6.99
N MET A 171 9.81 10.94 7.52
CA MET A 171 11.06 11.66 7.21
C MET A 171 11.88 11.04 6.06
N ASN A 172 11.51 9.86 5.57
CA ASN A 172 12.32 9.14 4.57
C ASN A 172 12.30 9.83 3.19
N LEU A 173 11.11 10.24 2.75
CA LEU A 173 10.88 10.94 1.49
C LEU A 173 10.04 12.17 1.79
N LEU A 174 10.59 13.36 1.57
CA LEU A 174 9.87 14.60 1.79
C LEU A 174 9.32 15.13 0.45
N PRO A 175 8.06 15.60 0.42
CA PRO A 175 7.57 16.40 -0.68
C PRO A 175 8.42 17.66 -0.88
N PRO A 176 8.38 18.28 -2.07
CA PRO A 176 9.08 19.53 -2.32
C PRO A 176 8.69 20.61 -1.31
N GLU A 177 9.64 21.45 -0.90
CA GLU A 177 9.34 22.60 -0.05
C GLU A 177 8.43 23.61 -0.75
N CYS A 178 7.53 24.22 0.02
CA CYS A 178 6.67 25.26 -0.51
C CYS A 178 7.43 26.57 -0.74
N PRO A 179 7.15 27.29 -1.84
CA PRO A 179 7.75 28.59 -2.08
C PRO A 179 7.37 29.59 -0.99
N ALA A 180 8.26 30.54 -0.71
CA ALA A 180 8.00 31.60 0.25
C ALA A 180 6.78 32.44 -0.22
N SER A 181 5.64 32.25 0.45
CA SER A 181 4.43 33.01 0.14
C SER A 181 4.58 34.47 0.57
N LYS A 182 4.47 35.40 -0.40
CA LYS A 182 4.40 36.86 -0.18
C LYS A 182 2.96 37.37 -0.05
N LYS A 183 1.96 36.48 0.03
CA LYS A 183 0.54 36.85 0.00
C LYS A 183 -0.07 36.83 1.40
N ASN A 184 -0.98 37.78 1.65
CA ASN A 184 -1.80 37.83 2.86
C ASN A 184 -2.87 36.72 2.80
N ILE A 185 -2.52 35.52 3.24
CA ILE A 185 -3.45 34.38 3.32
C ILE A 185 -4.36 34.57 4.53
N THR A 186 -5.65 34.34 4.33
CA THR A 186 -6.64 34.34 5.41
C THR A 186 -6.82 32.94 5.97
N PHE A 187 -6.66 32.75 7.28
CA PHE A 187 -6.79 31.45 7.92
C PHE A 187 -8.11 31.32 8.68
N ALA A 188 -8.83 30.21 8.47
CA ALA A 188 -9.94 29.78 9.32
C ALA A 188 -9.48 28.69 10.29
N HIS A 189 -9.86 28.82 11.55
CA HIS A 189 -9.69 27.75 12.54
C HIS A 189 -10.76 26.68 12.33
N VAL A 190 -10.32 25.44 12.13
CA VAL A 190 -11.18 24.29 11.89
C VAL A 190 -10.90 23.15 12.87
N GLU A 191 -11.95 22.42 13.21
CA GLU A 191 -11.91 21.23 14.06
C GLU A 191 -12.48 20.04 13.30
N VAL A 192 -12.02 18.84 13.68
CA VAL A 192 -12.53 17.58 13.14
C VAL A 192 -13.84 17.25 13.85
N ILE A 193 -14.89 17.02 13.09
CA ILE A 193 -16.18 16.61 13.62
C ILE A 193 -16.46 15.16 13.23
N ASN A 194 -16.75 14.33 14.23
CA ASN A 194 -17.11 12.92 14.04
C ASN A 194 -18.65 12.71 13.96
N GLN A 195 -19.42 13.77 14.14
CA GLN A 195 -20.90 13.79 14.17
C GLN A 195 -21.46 14.55 12.96
N LEU A 196 -22.75 14.35 12.66
CA LEU A 196 -23.39 14.98 11.50
C LEU A 196 -23.37 16.53 11.65
N PRO A 197 -22.90 17.28 10.62
CA PRO A 197 -22.81 18.74 10.70
C PRO A 197 -24.17 19.38 11.01
N THR A 198 -24.17 20.39 11.88
CA THR A 198 -25.35 21.23 12.08
C THR A 198 -25.56 22.10 10.83
N ALA A 199 -26.80 22.32 10.41
CA ALA A 199 -27.15 22.95 9.13
C ALA A 199 -26.55 24.37 8.89
N SER A 200 -26.06 25.04 9.94
CA SER A 200 -25.44 26.37 9.88
C SER A 200 -23.91 26.36 9.83
N GLN A 201 -23.25 25.20 9.95
CA GLN A 201 -21.79 25.11 10.05
C GLN A 201 -21.13 24.91 8.69
N THR A 202 -20.12 25.72 8.37
CA THR A 202 -19.30 25.54 7.16
C THR A 202 -18.27 24.45 7.40
N CYS A 203 -18.29 23.43 6.55
CA CYS A 203 -17.37 22.29 6.60
C CYS A 203 -16.70 22.06 5.26
N TYR A 204 -15.46 21.58 5.33
CA TYR A 204 -14.59 21.31 4.22
C TYR A 204 -14.21 19.83 4.21
N SER A 205 -14.27 19.23 3.03
CA SER A 205 -13.72 17.90 2.74
C SER A 205 -12.44 18.07 1.94
N LEU A 206 -11.46 17.25 2.24
CA LEU A 206 -10.20 17.19 1.51
C LEU A 206 -10.20 15.98 0.57
N HIS A 207 -9.51 16.09 -0.55
CA HIS A 207 -9.30 14.99 -1.48
C HIS A 207 -7.81 14.88 -1.79
N SER A 208 -7.16 13.80 -1.37
CA SER A 208 -5.76 13.52 -1.63
C SER A 208 -5.57 12.81 -2.97
N ILE A 209 -4.51 13.16 -3.70
CA ILE A 209 -4.06 12.42 -4.88
C ILE A 209 -2.71 11.80 -4.54
N ASN A 210 -2.60 10.48 -4.69
CA ASN A 210 -1.36 9.75 -4.40
C ASN A 210 -0.23 10.20 -5.33
N ASP A 211 0.91 10.53 -4.74
CA ASP A 211 2.13 10.86 -5.47
C ASP A 211 3.05 9.63 -5.50
N PRO A 212 3.32 9.04 -6.69
CA PRO A 212 4.19 7.86 -6.77
C PRO A 212 5.64 8.14 -6.37
N THR A 213 6.07 9.41 -6.36
CA THR A 213 7.44 9.79 -5.95
C THR A 213 7.65 9.75 -4.44
N LEU A 214 6.56 9.72 -3.66
CA LEU A 214 6.58 9.66 -2.19
C LEU A 214 6.42 8.23 -1.65
N ILE A 215 6.35 7.23 -2.54
CA ILE A 215 6.27 5.83 -2.17
C ILE A 215 7.69 5.32 -1.91
N VAL A 216 7.92 4.80 -0.71
CA VAL A 216 9.17 4.10 -0.40
C VAL A 216 9.16 2.77 -1.14
N MET A 217 10.10 2.62 -2.06
CA MET A 217 10.28 1.41 -2.85
C MET A 217 11.18 0.41 -2.12
N LEU A 218 11.04 -0.90 -2.39
CA LEU A 218 12.03 -1.88 -1.93
C LEU A 218 13.40 -1.52 -2.47
N THR A 219 14.42 -1.73 -1.65
CA THR A 219 15.80 -1.74 -2.14
C THR A 219 16.03 -2.95 -3.05
N LYS A 220 17.04 -2.87 -3.91
CA LYS A 220 17.39 -3.99 -4.79
C LYS A 220 17.76 -5.25 -3.99
N GLU A 221 18.37 -5.09 -2.83
CA GLU A 221 18.76 -6.20 -1.96
C GLU A 221 17.54 -6.92 -1.38
N GLU A 222 16.60 -6.19 -0.80
CA GLU A 222 15.34 -6.73 -0.28
C GLU A 222 14.51 -7.39 -1.38
N GLN A 223 14.45 -6.75 -2.55
CA GLN A 223 13.75 -7.26 -3.72
C GLN A 223 14.31 -8.61 -4.17
N VAL A 224 15.64 -8.74 -4.24
CA VAL A 224 16.29 -10.00 -4.61
C VAL A 224 15.97 -11.11 -3.61
N VAL A 225 16.01 -10.80 -2.31
CA VAL A 225 15.66 -11.76 -1.25
C VAL A 225 14.20 -12.22 -1.40
N ALA A 226 13.26 -11.30 -1.60
CA ALA A 226 11.85 -11.63 -1.78
C ALA A 226 11.61 -12.51 -3.03
N VAL A 227 12.22 -12.15 -4.17
CA VAL A 227 12.16 -12.90 -5.42
C VAL A 227 12.72 -14.31 -5.25
N TRP A 228 13.84 -14.45 -4.53
CA TRP A 228 14.49 -15.73 -4.28
C TRP A 228 13.61 -16.65 -3.43
N HIS A 229 13.01 -16.14 -2.34
CA HIS A 229 12.08 -16.92 -1.52
C HIS A 229 10.83 -17.36 -2.31
N LEU A 230 10.28 -16.50 -3.18
CA LEU A 230 9.17 -16.90 -4.05
C LEU A 230 9.53 -18.06 -4.97
N LEU A 231 10.74 -18.04 -5.54
CA LEU A 231 11.23 -19.14 -6.39
C LEU A 231 11.47 -20.41 -5.59
N GLU A 232 12.09 -20.30 -4.42
CA GLU A 232 12.33 -21.42 -3.52
C GLU A 232 11.03 -22.13 -3.16
N VAL A 233 10.02 -21.39 -2.69
CA VAL A 233 8.70 -21.93 -2.36
C VAL A 233 8.03 -22.54 -3.59
N SER A 234 8.13 -21.89 -4.75
CA SER A 234 7.57 -22.44 -5.98
C SER A 234 8.23 -23.76 -6.40
N MET A 235 9.56 -23.86 -6.30
CA MET A 235 10.30 -25.10 -6.58
C MET A 235 9.92 -26.21 -5.60
N CYS A 236 9.73 -25.90 -4.32
CA CYS A 236 9.21 -26.86 -3.34
C CYS A 236 7.81 -27.36 -3.72
N LEU A 237 6.90 -26.47 -4.13
CA LEU A 237 5.55 -26.82 -4.57
C LEU A 237 5.58 -27.72 -5.82
N LEU A 238 6.43 -27.42 -6.81
CA LEU A 238 6.63 -28.29 -7.98
C LEU A 238 7.20 -29.66 -7.59
N GLY A 239 8.12 -29.71 -6.63
CA GLY A 239 8.64 -30.95 -6.07
C GLY A 239 7.54 -31.82 -5.45
N VAL A 240 6.65 -31.22 -4.66
CA VAL A 240 5.47 -31.91 -4.10
C VAL A 240 4.56 -32.41 -5.23
N CYS A 241 4.25 -31.57 -6.21
CA CYS A 241 3.49 -31.97 -7.40
C CYS A 241 4.13 -33.16 -8.14
N PHE A 242 5.46 -33.17 -8.28
CA PHE A 242 6.19 -34.27 -8.92
C PHE A 242 6.07 -35.57 -8.12
N ILE A 243 6.24 -35.52 -6.79
CA ILE A 243 6.10 -36.69 -5.90
C ILE A 243 4.69 -37.26 -5.98
N LEU A 244 3.64 -36.43 -6.01
CA LEU A 244 2.26 -36.87 -6.16
C LEU A 244 1.99 -37.58 -7.50
N CYS A 245 2.74 -37.24 -8.55
CA CYS A 245 2.63 -37.87 -9.87
C CYS A 245 3.40 -39.20 -10.01
N LEU A 246 4.49 -39.41 -9.26
CA LEU A 246 5.33 -40.60 -9.34
C LEU A 246 4.60 -41.95 -9.10
N PRO A 247 3.77 -42.13 -8.06
CA PRO A 247 3.14 -43.42 -7.80
C PRO A 247 2.16 -43.81 -8.93
N HIS A 248 1.46 -42.85 -9.52
CA HIS A 248 0.56 -43.11 -10.64
C HIS A 248 1.29 -43.49 -11.93
N MET A 249 2.43 -42.85 -12.22
CA MET A 249 3.27 -43.22 -13.36
C MET A 249 3.88 -44.62 -13.21
N LEU A 250 4.30 -44.99 -12.00
CA LEU A 250 4.88 -46.31 -11.71
C LEU A 250 3.82 -47.42 -11.79
N ILE A 251 2.64 -47.24 -11.18
CA ILE A 251 1.54 -48.21 -11.24
C ILE A 251 1.08 -48.42 -12.68
N ARG A 252 0.91 -47.34 -13.47
CA ARG A 252 0.55 -47.44 -14.89
C ARG A 252 1.61 -48.20 -15.69
N ARG A 253 2.90 -47.96 -15.43
CA ARG A 253 4.00 -48.66 -16.12
C ARG A 253 4.05 -50.15 -15.79
N TYR A 254 3.82 -50.53 -14.53
CA TYR A 254 3.70 -51.94 -14.15
C TYR A 254 2.49 -52.63 -14.79
N TYR A 255 1.34 -51.97 -14.83
CA TYR A 255 0.13 -52.51 -15.47
C TYR A 255 0.30 -52.70 -16.98
N TYR A 256 0.88 -51.72 -17.68
CA TYR A 256 1.16 -51.85 -19.12
C TYR A 256 2.19 -52.94 -19.42
N ASN A 257 3.26 -53.06 -18.62
CA ASN A 257 4.25 -54.12 -18.78
C ASN A 257 3.66 -55.52 -18.49
N GLY A 258 2.72 -55.63 -17.55
CA GLY A 258 1.99 -56.86 -17.26
C GLY A 258 1.06 -57.29 -18.39
N LEU A 259 0.32 -56.35 -19.00
CA LEU A 259 -0.53 -56.63 -20.15
C LEU A 259 0.26 -57.02 -21.41
N ASP A 260 1.44 -56.44 -21.63
CA ASP A 260 2.30 -56.84 -22.75
C ASP A 260 2.81 -58.28 -22.58
N LEU A 261 3.15 -58.69 -21.37
CA LEU A 261 3.55 -60.08 -21.08
C LEU A 261 2.41 -61.07 -21.33
N GLN A 262 1.18 -60.69 -20.99
CA GLN A 262 -0.01 -61.51 -21.17
C GLN A 262 -0.40 -61.65 -22.65
N ASN A 263 -0.29 -60.56 -23.43
CA ASN A 263 -0.49 -60.59 -24.89
C ASN A 263 0.56 -61.44 -25.64
N VAL A 264 1.80 -61.48 -25.17
CA VAL A 264 2.82 -62.37 -25.74
C VAL A 264 2.48 -63.83 -25.44
N THR A 265 2.05 -64.13 -24.21
CA THR A 265 1.71 -65.50 -23.78
C THR A 265 0.49 -66.04 -24.54
N ASP A 266 -0.56 -65.25 -24.75
CA ASP A 266 -1.75 -65.65 -25.52
C ASP A 266 -1.44 -65.88 -27.01
N ARG A 267 -0.49 -65.13 -27.61
CA ARG A 267 -0.04 -65.41 -28.98
C ARG A 267 0.72 -66.73 -29.11
N TYR A 268 1.50 -67.11 -28.11
CA TYR A 268 2.20 -68.39 -28.11
C TYR A 268 1.24 -69.57 -27.91
N ILE A 269 0.17 -69.40 -27.13
CA ILE A 269 -0.87 -70.43 -26.95
C ILE A 269 -1.68 -70.64 -28.24
N LEU A 270 -1.97 -69.58 -29.00
CA LEU A 270 -2.68 -69.68 -30.28
C LEU A 270 -1.84 -70.29 -31.42
N LEU A 271 -0.52 -70.24 -31.34
CA LEU A 271 0.39 -70.87 -32.33
C LEU A 271 0.60 -72.38 -32.11
N TYR A 272 0.24 -72.92 -30.94
CA TYR A 272 0.33 -74.35 -30.63
C TYR A 272 -0.96 -75.14 -30.95
N HIS A 273 -1.99 -74.46 -31.45
CA HIS A 273 -3.30 -75.05 -31.70
C HIS A 273 -3.68 -75.16 -33.20
N TYR A 274 -2.70 -75.04 -34.10
CA TYR A 274 -2.83 -75.30 -35.53
C TYR A 274 -1.91 -76.44 -35.99
#